data_AF-A0A024K4D9-F1
#
_entry.id   AF-A0A024K4D9-F1
#
_cell.length_a   1.000
_cell.length_b   1.000
_cell.length_c   1.000
_cell.angle_alpha   90.00
_cell.angle_beta   90.00
_cell.angle_gamma   90.00
#
_symmetry.space_group_name_H-M   'P 1'
#
loop_
_entity.id
_entity.type
_entity.pdbx_description
1 polymer ?
#
loop_
_entity_poly.entity_id
_entity_poly.type
_entity_poly.pdbx_seq_one_letter_code
_entity_poly.pdbx_strand_id
1 'polypeptide(L)'
;MSVGMGSPRIAVAYPNHRSTPLAGIRDFVTALDRSGVVDQFWVWDELTGWAPQGFGVPAGVEAPDAHSTHDPFIECAFALAASPRIGVRMTTDGVRSRPAELTRTLLSLASATEGTVTCAIGLGEARHMKPFGHPTGQALSRLQDILVLVRTLLDTDEPFSYSGKRWSIDHGYLGTYRPARPEIWGLGGGPKFTELCAKYADGIEASFPNAVANIDVFAARVSAIRARVEAAGRDPGAFGFGVWLPCGLHEDPDVIAAAQESPQIKWYSASYGRMNQDEWRNEGLQSVFPAGWHYSNDYMPFKMTAAEAEAVVRDVPREMCVKSATWGTPEEAVKVGREWIAAGATFVGLLDIMPLHTGAEGFPSSVARLLEVAAGLKADNTNHPTEEN
;
A
#
# COMPACT_ATOMS: atom_id res chain seq x y z
N MET A 1 4.73 19.54 23.86
CA MET A 1 4.51 20.59 22.85
C MET A 1 4.01 19.88 21.60
N SER A 2 2.74 20.08 21.26
CA SER A 2 2.15 19.55 20.03
C SER A 2 2.79 20.28 18.85
N VAL A 3 3.74 19.63 18.16
CA VAL A 3 4.10 20.05 16.81
C VAL A 3 2.84 19.81 16.00
N GLY A 4 2.22 20.88 15.51
CA GLY A 4 1.01 20.77 14.70
C GLY A 4 1.28 19.78 13.56
N MET A 5 0.67 18.60 13.64
CA MET A 5 0.79 17.62 12.58
C MET A 5 0.10 18.23 11.36
N GLY A 6 0.87 18.42 10.28
CA GLY A 6 0.31 18.83 9.00
C GLY A 6 -0.81 17.86 8.58
N SER A 7 -1.76 18.37 7.79
CA SER A 7 -2.82 17.54 7.21
C SER A 7 -2.22 16.28 6.55
N PRO A 8 -2.75 15.08 6.81
CA PRO A 8 -2.19 13.85 6.26
C PRO A 8 -2.27 13.86 4.73
N ARG A 9 -1.32 13.19 4.07
CA ARG A 9 -1.48 12.89 2.64
C ARG A 9 -2.44 11.72 2.46
N ILE A 10 -3.40 11.89 1.57
CA ILE A 10 -4.40 10.89 1.23
C ILE A 10 -4.13 10.40 -0.18
N ALA A 11 -4.14 9.09 -0.36
CA ALA A 11 -4.11 8.49 -1.69
C ALA A 11 -5.25 7.50 -1.88
N VAL A 12 -5.73 7.39 -3.12
CA VAL A 12 -6.82 6.47 -3.48
C VAL A 12 -6.29 5.45 -4.48
N ALA A 13 -6.53 4.18 -4.17
CA ALA A 13 -6.11 3.05 -4.99
C ALA A 13 -6.84 2.98 -6.35
N TYR A 14 -6.13 2.56 -7.39
CA TYR A 14 -6.70 2.25 -8.69
C TYR A 14 -6.50 0.77 -9.08
N PRO A 15 -7.48 0.13 -9.76
CA PRO A 15 -7.35 -1.25 -10.22
C PRO A 15 -6.19 -1.41 -11.21
N ASN A 16 -5.28 -2.34 -10.93
CA ASN A 16 -4.07 -2.57 -11.73
C ASN A 16 -4.23 -3.67 -12.79
N HIS A 17 -5.44 -4.17 -13.06
CA HIS A 17 -5.64 -5.27 -14.03
C HIS A 17 -5.75 -4.74 -15.47
N ARG A 18 -5.18 -5.47 -16.46
CA ARG A 18 -5.14 -5.10 -17.89
C ARG A 18 -6.50 -5.11 -18.58
N SER A 19 -7.52 -5.69 -17.97
CA SER A 19 -8.91 -5.51 -18.42
C SER A 19 -9.42 -4.09 -18.19
N THR A 20 -8.78 -3.34 -17.28
CA THR A 20 -9.00 -1.90 -17.09
C THR A 20 -8.10 -1.15 -18.07
N PRO A 21 -8.64 -0.46 -19.09
CA PRO A 21 -7.81 0.25 -20.05
C PRO A 21 -7.02 1.37 -19.38
N LEU A 22 -5.75 1.55 -19.73
CA LEU A 22 -4.91 2.66 -19.22
C LEU A 22 -5.54 4.03 -19.50
N ALA A 23 -6.29 4.18 -20.58
CA ALA A 23 -7.02 5.41 -20.89
C ALA A 23 -8.06 5.79 -19.81
N GLY A 24 -8.61 4.81 -19.08
CA GLY A 24 -9.55 5.03 -17.98
C GLY A 24 -8.93 5.74 -16.77
N ILE A 25 -7.59 5.71 -16.63
CA ILE A 25 -6.87 6.43 -15.57
C ILE A 25 -7.17 7.93 -15.66
N ARG A 26 -7.38 8.48 -16.87
CA ARG A 26 -7.66 9.91 -17.06
C ARG A 26 -8.91 10.34 -16.30
N ASP A 27 -10.01 9.60 -16.44
CA ASP A 27 -11.29 9.97 -15.84
C ASP A 27 -11.20 9.86 -14.31
N PHE A 28 -10.58 8.78 -13.83
CA PHE A 28 -10.35 8.56 -12.41
C PHE A 28 -9.51 9.68 -11.79
N VAL A 29 -8.33 9.95 -12.34
CA VAL A 29 -7.41 10.98 -11.83
C VAL A 29 -8.01 12.38 -11.95
N THR A 30 -8.76 12.66 -13.01
CA THR A 30 -9.48 13.94 -13.13
C THR A 30 -10.52 14.11 -12.03
N ALA A 31 -11.22 13.03 -11.64
CA ALA A 31 -12.15 13.07 -10.52
C ALA A 31 -11.43 13.28 -9.18
N LEU A 32 -10.30 12.59 -8.95
CA LEU A 32 -9.48 12.79 -7.74
C LEU A 32 -9.00 14.24 -7.62
N ASP A 33 -8.41 14.79 -8.69
CA ASP A 33 -7.89 16.16 -8.73
C ASP A 33 -9.01 17.20 -8.53
N ARG A 34 -10.16 17.04 -9.20
CA ARG A 34 -11.33 17.92 -9.02
C ARG A 34 -11.90 17.90 -7.61
N SER A 35 -11.75 16.79 -6.88
CA SER A 35 -12.24 16.69 -5.50
C SER A 35 -11.49 17.62 -4.54
N GLY A 36 -10.22 17.93 -4.82
CA GLY A 36 -9.36 18.73 -3.96
C GLY A 36 -8.98 18.08 -2.62
N VAL A 37 -9.38 16.82 -2.38
CA VAL A 37 -9.19 16.12 -1.09
C VAL A 37 -8.26 14.91 -1.18
N VAL A 38 -7.76 14.59 -2.37
CA VAL A 38 -6.81 13.49 -2.62
C VAL A 38 -5.50 14.04 -3.14
N ASP A 39 -4.39 13.66 -2.50
CA ASP A 39 -3.05 14.16 -2.82
C ASP A 39 -2.33 13.27 -3.84
N GLN A 40 -2.61 11.96 -3.84
CA GLN A 40 -1.89 11.01 -4.71
C GLN A 40 -2.80 9.95 -5.35
N PHE A 41 -2.55 9.66 -6.62
CA PHE A 41 -3.00 8.43 -7.29
C PHE A 41 -2.14 7.25 -6.81
N TRP A 42 -2.75 6.14 -6.41
CA TRP A 42 -2.02 5.01 -5.78
C TRP A 42 -2.19 3.68 -6.52
N VAL A 43 -1.06 3.04 -6.80
CA VAL A 43 -0.94 1.73 -7.49
C VAL A 43 0.17 0.87 -6.88
N TRP A 44 0.30 -0.39 -7.29
CA TRP A 44 1.27 -1.33 -6.73
C TRP A 44 1.86 -2.29 -7.77
N ASP A 45 3.12 -2.70 -7.55
CA ASP A 45 3.85 -3.62 -8.44
C ASP A 45 3.62 -5.08 -8.05
N GLU A 46 2.57 -5.65 -8.65
CA GLU A 46 2.30 -7.08 -8.62
C GLU A 46 2.47 -7.66 -10.01
N LEU A 47 3.37 -8.63 -10.20
CA LEU A 47 3.49 -9.36 -11.48
C LEU A 47 2.28 -10.27 -11.74
N THR A 48 1.53 -10.59 -10.69
CA THR A 48 0.51 -11.62 -10.73
C THR A 48 -0.66 -11.24 -9.88
N GLY A 49 -1.83 -11.72 -10.30
CA GLY A 49 -3.07 -11.60 -9.55
C GLY A 49 -3.04 -12.28 -8.20
N TRP A 50 -3.99 -11.87 -7.38
CA TRP A 50 -4.02 -12.24 -5.97
C TRP A 50 -4.91 -13.43 -5.63
N ALA A 51 -5.88 -13.77 -6.48
CA ALA A 51 -6.68 -14.99 -6.32
C ALA A 51 -6.14 -16.11 -7.23
N PRO A 52 -6.33 -17.38 -6.84
CA PRO A 52 -6.08 -18.52 -7.73
C PRO A 52 -6.95 -18.44 -8.98
N GLN A 53 -6.41 -18.89 -10.12
CA GLN A 53 -7.15 -18.88 -11.38
C GLN A 53 -8.45 -19.69 -11.28
N GLY A 54 -9.58 -19.08 -11.68
CA GLY A 54 -10.91 -19.71 -11.65
C GLY A 54 -11.59 -19.76 -10.29
N PHE A 55 -10.97 -19.26 -9.22
CA PHE A 55 -11.61 -19.16 -7.92
C PHE A 55 -12.83 -18.22 -7.96
N GLY A 56 -13.95 -18.66 -7.37
CA GLY A 56 -15.19 -17.88 -7.29
C GLY A 56 -15.93 -17.75 -8.62
N VAL A 57 -15.53 -18.50 -9.64
CA VAL A 57 -16.18 -18.55 -10.96
C VAL A 57 -17.17 -19.72 -10.97
N PRO A 58 -18.45 -19.51 -11.33
CA PRO A 58 -19.43 -20.59 -11.40
C PRO A 58 -19.02 -21.70 -12.38
N ALA A 59 -19.39 -22.94 -12.06
CA ALA A 59 -19.12 -24.09 -12.93
C ALA A 59 -19.71 -23.87 -14.34
N GLY A 60 -18.89 -24.10 -15.38
CA GLY A 60 -19.29 -23.92 -16.77
C GLY A 60 -19.15 -22.48 -17.30
N VAL A 61 -18.76 -21.52 -16.46
CA VAL A 61 -18.39 -20.16 -16.89
C VAL A 61 -16.88 -20.13 -17.14
N GLU A 62 -16.47 -19.50 -18.23
CA GLU A 62 -15.05 -19.29 -18.51
C GLU A 62 -14.46 -18.36 -17.44
N ALA A 63 -13.39 -18.84 -16.78
CA ALA A 63 -12.73 -18.07 -15.75
C ALA A 63 -12.01 -16.86 -16.36
N PRO A 64 -12.30 -15.62 -15.92
CA PRO A 64 -11.56 -14.47 -16.37
C PRO A 64 -10.09 -14.61 -15.94
N ASP A 65 -9.18 -14.09 -16.76
CA ASP A 65 -7.78 -13.96 -16.38
C ASP A 65 -7.69 -13.08 -15.13
N ALA A 66 -7.12 -13.63 -14.06
CA ALA A 66 -6.95 -12.93 -12.79
C ALA A 66 -5.56 -12.29 -12.66
N HIS A 67 -4.62 -12.61 -13.56
CA HIS A 67 -3.20 -12.38 -13.34
C HIS A 67 -2.56 -11.35 -14.28
N SER A 68 -3.32 -10.82 -15.22
CA SER A 68 -2.85 -9.80 -16.15
C SER A 68 -2.81 -8.42 -15.50
N THR A 69 -1.72 -8.08 -14.82
CA THR A 69 -1.53 -6.76 -14.20
C THR A 69 -0.77 -5.78 -15.10
N HIS A 70 -1.00 -4.47 -14.90
CA HIS A 70 -0.21 -3.39 -15.50
C HIS A 70 1.10 -3.17 -14.74
N ASP A 71 2.05 -2.49 -15.38
CA ASP A 71 3.22 -1.93 -14.72
C ASP A 71 2.82 -0.61 -14.03
N PRO A 72 2.98 -0.47 -12.70
CA PRO A 72 2.51 0.71 -11.97
C PRO A 72 3.28 1.98 -12.33
N PHE A 73 4.52 1.90 -12.80
CA PHE A 73 5.27 3.08 -13.25
C PHE A 73 4.67 3.64 -14.54
N ILE A 74 4.14 2.77 -15.40
CA ILE A 74 3.41 3.18 -16.60
C ILE A 74 2.06 3.78 -16.22
N GLU A 75 1.32 3.18 -15.28
CA GLU A 75 0.06 3.73 -14.78
C GLU A 75 0.25 5.14 -14.18
N CYS A 76 1.30 5.33 -13.38
CA CYS A 76 1.69 6.65 -12.86
C CYS A 76 1.97 7.66 -13.99
N ALA A 77 2.66 7.27 -15.06
CA ALA A 77 2.91 8.17 -16.19
C ALA A 77 1.59 8.59 -16.88
N PHE A 78 0.63 7.68 -17.03
CA PHE A 78 -0.70 8.01 -17.55
C PHE A 78 -1.49 8.92 -16.62
N ALA A 79 -1.40 8.71 -15.30
CA ALA A 79 -2.01 9.57 -14.30
C ALA A 79 -1.49 11.01 -14.39
N LEU A 80 -0.16 11.18 -14.41
CA LEU A 80 0.46 12.50 -14.46
C LEU A 80 0.25 13.22 -15.79
N ALA A 81 0.18 12.47 -16.90
CA ALA A 81 -0.19 13.05 -18.19
C ALA A 81 -1.64 13.54 -18.24
N ALA A 82 -2.54 12.95 -17.44
CA ALA A 82 -3.93 13.37 -17.32
C ALA A 82 -4.12 14.54 -16.34
N SER A 83 -3.42 14.53 -15.22
CA SER A 83 -3.37 15.66 -14.29
C SER A 83 -1.96 15.83 -13.71
N PRO A 84 -1.25 16.92 -14.06
CA PRO A 84 0.03 17.23 -13.45
C PRO A 84 -0.10 17.80 -12.04
N ARG A 85 -1.31 18.09 -11.53
CA ARG A 85 -1.47 18.61 -10.16
C ARG A 85 -1.46 17.52 -9.09
N ILE A 86 -1.84 16.30 -9.44
CA ILE A 86 -1.87 15.19 -8.48
C ILE A 86 -0.47 14.58 -8.32
N GLY A 87 -0.14 14.15 -7.10
CA GLY A 87 1.01 13.28 -6.88
C GLY A 87 0.73 11.83 -7.29
N VAL A 88 1.77 11.00 -7.25
CA VAL A 88 1.65 9.55 -7.46
C VAL A 88 2.35 8.78 -6.37
N ARG A 89 1.73 7.69 -5.95
CA ARG A 89 2.28 6.74 -5.00
C ARG A 89 2.29 5.35 -5.63
N MET A 90 3.44 4.67 -5.56
CA MET A 90 3.57 3.33 -6.11
C MET A 90 4.41 2.45 -5.19
N THR A 91 4.22 1.14 -5.29
CA THR A 91 5.06 0.17 -4.58
C THR A 91 5.96 -0.60 -5.54
N THR A 92 7.08 -1.09 -5.03
CA THR A 92 7.98 -2.05 -5.69
C THR A 92 8.68 -2.88 -4.61
N ASP A 93 9.65 -3.70 -4.95
CA ASP A 93 10.48 -4.41 -3.98
C ASP A 93 11.98 -4.36 -4.24
N GLY A 94 12.73 -4.61 -3.17
CA GLY A 94 14.18 -4.60 -3.20
C GLY A 94 14.80 -5.71 -4.05
N VAL A 95 14.05 -6.75 -4.47
CA VAL A 95 14.61 -7.85 -5.26
C VAL A 95 14.63 -7.52 -6.75
N ARG A 96 13.54 -6.92 -7.25
CA ARG A 96 13.35 -6.57 -8.67
C ARG A 96 13.86 -5.18 -9.02
N SER A 97 13.91 -4.25 -8.07
CA SER A 97 14.35 -2.88 -8.34
C SER A 97 15.86 -2.77 -8.58
N ARG A 98 16.21 -1.93 -9.56
CA ARG A 98 17.59 -1.53 -9.87
C ARG A 98 17.76 -0.05 -9.49
N PRO A 99 18.72 0.32 -8.63
CA PRO A 99 18.71 1.62 -7.96
C PRO A 99 18.89 2.81 -8.90
N ALA A 100 19.79 2.72 -9.90
CA ALA A 100 20.01 3.80 -10.86
C ALA A 100 18.78 4.02 -11.76
N GLU A 101 18.22 2.94 -12.29
CA GLU A 101 17.05 2.96 -13.16
C GLU A 101 15.80 3.40 -12.41
N LEU A 102 15.60 2.91 -11.17
CA LEU A 102 14.52 3.35 -10.30
C LEU A 102 14.63 4.85 -10.04
N THR A 103 15.80 5.34 -9.63
CA THR A 103 16.01 6.78 -9.37
C THR A 103 15.71 7.62 -10.60
N ARG A 104 16.18 7.19 -11.78
CA ARG A 104 15.89 7.87 -13.05
C ARG A 104 14.39 7.89 -13.35
N THR A 105 13.71 6.75 -13.21
CA THR A 105 12.25 6.67 -13.44
C THR A 105 11.50 7.62 -12.52
N LEU A 106 11.85 7.66 -11.23
CA LEU A 106 11.20 8.54 -10.26
C LEU A 106 11.46 10.02 -10.54
N LEU A 107 12.68 10.39 -10.96
CA LEU A 107 12.99 11.76 -11.40
C LEU A 107 12.20 12.16 -12.65
N SER A 108 12.00 11.22 -13.59
CA SER A 108 11.16 11.45 -14.77
C SER A 108 9.68 11.63 -14.41
N LEU A 109 9.15 10.86 -13.46
CA LEU A 109 7.78 11.07 -12.97
C LEU A 109 7.69 12.42 -12.23
N ALA A 110 8.70 12.77 -11.44
CA ALA A 110 8.74 14.03 -10.70
C ALA A 110 8.84 15.27 -11.60
N SER A 111 9.25 15.13 -12.86
CA SER A 111 9.18 16.24 -13.83
C SER A 111 7.78 16.48 -14.39
N ALA A 112 6.86 15.52 -14.23
CA ALA A 112 5.53 15.54 -14.80
C ALA A 112 4.44 15.97 -13.81
N THR A 113 4.80 16.33 -12.57
CA THR A 113 3.85 16.67 -11.51
C THR A 113 4.29 17.86 -10.65
N GLU A 114 3.30 18.62 -10.17
CA GLU A 114 3.41 19.62 -9.10
C GLU A 114 3.24 18.97 -7.71
N GLY A 115 2.72 17.75 -7.66
CA GLY A 115 2.57 16.94 -6.46
C GLY A 115 3.79 16.08 -6.13
N THR A 116 3.64 15.16 -5.18
CA THR A 116 4.74 14.30 -4.72
C THR A 116 4.74 12.95 -5.43
N VAL A 117 5.92 12.52 -5.89
CA VAL A 117 6.19 11.14 -6.33
C VAL A 117 6.74 10.36 -5.15
N THR A 118 6.03 9.33 -4.68
CA THR A 118 6.46 8.50 -3.54
C THR A 118 6.51 7.02 -3.89
N CYS A 119 7.69 6.41 -3.87
CA CYS A 119 7.87 4.98 -4.11
C CYS A 119 8.14 4.22 -2.81
N ALA A 120 7.26 3.29 -2.44
CA ALA A 120 7.43 2.43 -1.28
C ALA A 120 8.04 1.08 -1.68
N ILE A 121 9.16 0.71 -1.04
CA ILE A 121 9.95 -0.47 -1.39
C ILE A 121 9.77 -1.54 -0.32
N GLY A 122 9.19 -2.67 -0.72
CA GLY A 122 9.04 -3.85 0.11
C GLY A 122 10.22 -4.83 0.01
N LEU A 123 10.11 -5.94 0.73
CA LEU A 123 11.07 -7.05 0.66
C LEU A 123 10.74 -8.08 -0.45
N GLY A 124 9.62 -7.90 -1.14
CA GLY A 124 9.13 -8.81 -2.17
C GLY A 124 8.33 -9.96 -1.60
N GLU A 125 7.44 -10.51 -2.42
CA GLU A 125 6.59 -11.64 -2.06
C GLU A 125 6.97 -12.87 -2.87
N ALA A 126 6.93 -14.05 -2.25
CA ALA A 126 7.32 -15.30 -2.87
C ALA A 126 6.61 -15.55 -4.21
N ARG A 127 5.33 -15.18 -4.34
CA ARG A 127 4.55 -15.30 -5.58
C ARG A 127 5.08 -14.47 -6.74
N HIS A 128 5.70 -13.32 -6.47
CA HIS A 128 6.31 -12.45 -7.49
C HIS A 128 7.77 -12.82 -7.75
N MET A 129 8.39 -13.63 -6.88
CA MET A 129 9.80 -13.96 -6.95
C MET A 129 10.06 -15.36 -7.50
N LYS A 130 9.58 -16.38 -6.78
CA LYS A 130 9.92 -17.79 -7.04
C LYS A 130 9.51 -18.23 -8.45
N PRO A 131 8.30 -17.95 -8.95
CA PRO A 131 7.90 -18.39 -10.30
C PRO A 131 8.70 -17.73 -11.44
N PHE A 132 9.27 -16.55 -11.19
CA PHE A 132 9.98 -15.75 -12.19
C PHE A 132 11.51 -15.83 -12.06
N GLY A 133 12.01 -16.75 -11.23
CA GLY A 133 13.45 -17.02 -11.09
C GLY A 133 14.22 -15.94 -10.32
N HIS A 134 13.55 -15.07 -9.56
CA HIS A 134 14.22 -14.08 -8.73
C HIS A 134 14.89 -14.71 -7.50
N PRO A 135 16.03 -14.15 -7.04
CA PRO A 135 16.78 -14.73 -5.94
C PRO A 135 16.05 -14.62 -4.60
N THR A 136 16.10 -15.69 -3.80
CA THR A 136 15.56 -15.71 -2.43
C THR A 136 16.63 -15.33 -1.40
N GLY A 137 16.20 -14.87 -0.22
CA GLY A 137 17.11 -14.55 0.89
C GLY A 137 18.00 -13.32 0.68
N GLN A 138 17.80 -12.55 -0.39
CA GLN A 138 18.60 -11.35 -0.69
C GLN A 138 17.88 -10.03 -0.38
N ALA A 139 16.57 -10.08 -0.07
CA ALA A 139 15.69 -8.91 0.04
C ALA A 139 16.26 -7.80 0.94
N LEU A 140 16.60 -8.09 2.19
CA LEU A 140 17.15 -7.09 3.12
C LEU A 140 18.47 -6.49 2.65
N SER A 141 19.39 -7.32 2.12
CA SER A 141 20.67 -6.82 1.61
C SER A 141 20.51 -5.96 0.36
N ARG A 142 19.53 -6.26 -0.50
CA ARG A 142 19.25 -5.44 -1.68
C ARG A 142 18.54 -4.15 -1.30
N LEU A 143 17.57 -4.21 -0.38
CA LEU A 143 16.91 -3.02 0.16
C LEU A 143 17.93 -2.05 0.77
N GLN A 144 18.88 -2.56 1.57
CA GLN A 144 19.96 -1.74 2.12
C GLN A 144 20.71 -0.98 1.01
N ASP A 145 21.22 -1.69 0.01
CA ASP A 145 21.95 -1.07 -1.10
C ASP A 145 21.07 -0.10 -1.89
N ILE A 146 19.80 -0.44 -2.15
CA ILE A 146 18.87 0.42 -2.89
C ILE A 146 18.61 1.73 -2.15
N LEU A 147 18.29 1.67 -0.85
CA LEU A 147 18.02 2.89 -0.07
C LEU A 147 19.25 3.80 0.01
N VAL A 148 20.44 3.23 0.19
CA VAL A 148 21.70 4.00 0.17
C VAL A 148 21.93 4.60 -1.21
N LEU A 149 21.85 3.80 -2.27
CA LEU A 149 22.18 4.24 -3.62
C LEU A 149 21.19 5.27 -4.17
N VAL A 150 19.88 5.10 -3.97
CA VAL A 150 18.89 6.10 -4.41
C VAL A 150 19.16 7.42 -3.71
N ARG A 151 19.44 7.42 -2.41
CA ARG A 151 19.78 8.64 -1.68
C ARG A 151 21.06 9.28 -2.19
N THR A 152 22.15 8.51 -2.35
CA THR A 152 23.40 9.02 -2.92
C THR A 152 23.22 9.58 -4.32
N LEU A 153 22.46 8.90 -5.19
CA LEU A 153 22.15 9.35 -6.55
C LEU A 153 21.30 10.62 -6.57
N LEU A 154 20.54 10.90 -5.51
CA LEU A 154 19.75 12.13 -5.34
C LEU A 154 20.53 13.28 -4.68
N ASP A 155 21.60 12.97 -3.93
CA ASP A 155 22.34 13.93 -3.12
C ASP A 155 23.69 14.36 -3.73
N THR A 156 24.25 13.57 -4.65
CA THR A 156 25.54 13.87 -5.29
C THR A 156 25.39 14.75 -6.54
N ASP A 157 26.36 15.63 -6.75
CA ASP A 157 26.49 16.44 -7.96
C ASP A 157 27.67 16.00 -8.85
N GLU A 158 28.40 14.97 -8.45
CA GLU A 158 29.53 14.40 -9.18
C GLU A 158 29.48 12.86 -9.25
N PRO A 159 30.21 12.23 -10.19
CA PRO A 159 30.34 10.78 -10.24
C PRO A 159 30.89 10.19 -8.95
N PHE A 160 30.30 9.07 -8.51
CA PHE A 160 30.73 8.36 -7.31
C PHE A 160 30.88 6.87 -7.57
N SER A 161 31.64 6.21 -6.69
CA SER A 161 31.74 4.76 -6.64
C SER A 161 31.16 4.24 -5.33
N TYR A 162 30.55 3.06 -5.39
CA TYR A 162 29.92 2.40 -4.24
C TYR A 162 30.14 0.90 -4.34
N SER A 163 30.51 0.26 -3.23
CA SER A 163 30.66 -1.19 -3.13
C SER A 163 29.74 -1.72 -2.03
N GLY A 164 28.53 -2.13 -2.44
CA GLY A 164 27.51 -2.69 -1.56
C GLY A 164 27.53 -4.21 -1.51
N LYS A 165 26.50 -4.79 -0.89
CA LYS A 165 26.37 -6.26 -0.80
C LYS A 165 25.86 -6.91 -2.09
N ARG A 166 25.15 -6.15 -2.91
CA ARG A 166 24.36 -6.58 -4.07
C ARG A 166 24.55 -5.69 -5.28
N TRP A 167 24.91 -4.43 -5.06
CA TRP A 167 25.18 -3.46 -6.10
C TRP A 167 26.59 -2.88 -5.96
N SER A 168 27.25 -2.71 -7.10
CA SER A 168 28.49 -1.95 -7.21
C SER A 168 28.29 -0.88 -8.28
N ILE A 169 28.73 0.34 -7.99
CA ILE A 169 28.79 1.45 -8.95
C ILE A 169 30.24 1.87 -9.05
N ASP A 170 30.72 2.05 -10.27
CA ASP A 170 32.04 2.59 -10.56
C ASP A 170 31.87 3.89 -11.37
N HIS A 171 32.17 5.03 -10.75
CA HIS A 171 32.03 6.37 -11.34
C HIS A 171 30.65 6.63 -11.98
N GLY A 172 29.58 6.20 -11.31
CA GLY A 172 28.20 6.38 -11.78
C GLY A 172 27.62 7.73 -11.38
N TYR A 173 26.73 8.27 -12.22
CA TYR A 173 26.17 9.61 -12.06
C TYR A 173 24.86 9.78 -12.85
N LEU A 174 23.92 10.61 -12.36
CA LEU A 174 22.64 10.91 -13.03
C LEU A 174 22.43 12.39 -13.38
N GLY A 175 23.46 13.24 -13.27
CA GLY A 175 23.31 14.68 -13.49
C GLY A 175 22.82 15.43 -12.25
N THR A 176 22.95 16.76 -12.28
CA THR A 176 22.51 17.67 -11.20
C THR A 176 21.06 18.16 -11.38
N TYR A 177 20.51 18.07 -12.59
CA TYR A 177 19.16 18.57 -12.86
C TYR A 177 18.11 17.64 -12.24
N ARG A 178 17.43 18.14 -11.21
CA ARG A 178 16.38 17.43 -10.46
C ARG A 178 15.16 18.33 -10.38
N PRO A 179 14.01 17.95 -10.97
CA PRO A 179 12.82 18.80 -10.99
C PRO A 179 12.23 18.96 -9.57
N ALA A 180 11.76 17.85 -9.01
CA ALA A 180 11.37 17.71 -7.62
C ALA A 180 11.99 16.42 -7.06
N ARG A 181 12.26 16.39 -5.76
CA ARG A 181 12.85 15.22 -5.11
C ARG A 181 11.75 14.17 -4.87
N PRO A 182 11.83 12.96 -5.47
CA PRO A 182 10.92 11.89 -5.12
C PRO A 182 11.21 11.37 -3.70
N GLU A 183 10.17 10.84 -3.04
CA GLU A 183 10.29 10.21 -1.73
C GLU A 183 10.43 8.70 -1.87
N ILE A 184 11.31 8.10 -1.05
CA ILE A 184 11.48 6.64 -0.96
C ILE A 184 11.04 6.16 0.42
N TRP A 185 10.01 5.33 0.44
CA TRP A 185 9.45 4.77 1.67
C TRP A 185 9.77 3.28 1.79
N GLY A 186 9.74 2.76 3.01
CA GLY A 186 9.72 1.32 3.24
C GLY A 186 8.30 0.79 3.31
N LEU A 187 8.01 -0.31 2.60
CA LEU A 187 6.77 -1.08 2.79
C LEU A 187 7.05 -2.36 3.59
N GLY A 188 6.56 -2.43 4.83
CA GLY A 188 6.67 -3.64 5.65
C GLY A 188 7.12 -3.37 7.08
N GLY A 189 7.82 -4.34 7.67
CA GLY A 189 8.20 -4.28 9.08
C GLY A 189 9.32 -5.24 9.48
N GLY A 190 9.55 -5.31 10.78
CA GLY A 190 10.60 -6.13 11.40
C GLY A 190 11.88 -5.35 11.72
N PRO A 191 12.65 -5.76 12.74
CA PRO A 191 13.67 -4.90 13.35
C PRO A 191 14.75 -4.37 12.39
N LYS A 192 15.31 -5.25 11.55
CA LYS A 192 16.36 -4.88 10.58
C LYS A 192 15.84 -4.00 9.45
N PHE A 193 14.62 -4.27 8.97
CA PHE A 193 13.96 -3.46 7.95
C PHE A 193 13.72 -2.04 8.47
N THR A 194 13.16 -1.94 9.68
CA THR A 194 12.90 -0.67 10.36
C THR A 194 14.18 0.12 10.61
N GLU A 195 15.27 -0.54 11.00
CA GLU A 195 16.58 0.12 11.18
C GLU A 195 17.10 0.73 9.87
N LEU A 196 17.02 -0.01 8.75
CA LEU A 196 17.45 0.49 7.45
C LEU A 196 16.61 1.68 7.00
N CYS A 197 15.29 1.60 7.16
CA CYS A 197 14.39 2.68 6.77
C CYS A 197 14.61 3.93 7.63
N ALA A 198 14.77 3.78 8.95
CA ALA A 198 15.08 4.91 9.83
C ALA A 198 16.37 5.66 9.40
N LYS A 199 17.37 4.93 8.92
CA LYS A 199 18.64 5.51 8.43
C LYS A 199 18.51 6.18 7.06
N TYR A 200 17.75 5.60 6.13
CA TYR A 200 17.87 5.97 4.72
C TYR A 200 16.55 6.36 4.02
N ALA A 201 15.39 5.87 4.46
CA ALA A 201 14.09 6.12 3.82
C ALA A 201 13.42 7.40 4.35
N ASP A 202 12.48 7.96 3.60
CA ASP A 202 11.69 9.15 3.96
C ASP A 202 10.46 8.80 4.81
N GLY A 203 10.06 7.53 4.84
CA GLY A 203 9.00 7.04 5.71
C GLY A 203 8.86 5.52 5.68
N ILE A 204 7.92 4.99 6.47
CA ILE A 204 7.48 3.60 6.43
C ILE A 204 5.96 3.56 6.34
N GLU A 205 5.45 2.59 5.59
CA GLU A 205 4.04 2.27 5.53
C GLU A 205 3.75 0.78 5.70
N ALA A 206 2.56 0.48 6.20
CA ALA A 206 2.06 -0.87 6.38
C ALA A 206 0.52 -0.89 6.30
N SER A 207 -0.05 -2.05 5.99
CA SER A 207 -1.50 -2.22 6.00
C SER A 207 -2.04 -2.48 7.40
N PHE A 208 -3.16 -1.84 7.73
CA PHE A 208 -3.96 -2.09 8.93
C PHE A 208 -5.31 -2.70 8.51
N PRO A 209 -5.84 -3.73 9.18
CA PRO A 209 -5.28 -4.46 10.33
C PRO A 209 -4.31 -5.58 9.94
N ASN A 210 -3.96 -5.71 8.67
CA ASN A 210 -3.30 -6.90 8.11
C ASN A 210 -1.86 -7.12 8.61
N ALA A 211 -1.10 -6.03 8.82
CA ALA A 211 0.30 -6.05 9.26
C ALA A 211 0.55 -5.26 10.57
N VAL A 212 -0.41 -4.42 10.92
CA VAL A 212 -0.46 -3.67 12.18
C VAL A 212 -1.79 -4.05 12.82
N ALA A 213 -1.78 -4.74 13.97
CA ALA A 213 -3.00 -5.30 14.52
C ALA A 213 -3.97 -4.25 15.08
N ASN A 214 -3.44 -3.18 15.69
CA ASN A 214 -4.24 -2.12 16.32
C ASN A 214 -3.47 -0.81 16.47
N ILE A 215 -4.17 0.22 16.93
CA ILE A 215 -3.66 1.58 17.10
C ILE A 215 -2.55 1.69 18.16
N ASP A 216 -2.62 0.96 19.27
CA ASP A 216 -1.59 1.01 20.32
C ASP A 216 -0.25 0.48 19.79
N VAL A 217 -0.31 -0.62 19.03
CA VAL A 217 0.85 -1.18 18.33
C VAL A 217 1.41 -0.17 17.33
N PHE A 218 0.55 0.57 16.62
CA PHE A 218 1.00 1.62 15.71
C PHE A 218 1.66 2.79 16.43
N ALA A 219 1.03 3.35 17.46
CA ALA A 219 1.57 4.47 18.24
C ALA A 219 2.93 4.13 18.88
N ALA A 220 3.05 2.90 19.40
CA ALA A 220 4.32 2.37 19.91
C ALA A 220 5.38 2.25 18.80
N ARG A 221 5.00 1.76 17.61
CA ARG A 221 5.90 1.70 16.43
C ARG A 221 6.35 3.10 16.01
N VAL A 222 5.44 4.06 15.89
CA VAL A 222 5.75 5.47 15.55
C VAL A 222 6.78 6.04 16.51
N SER A 223 6.52 5.94 17.81
CA SER A 223 7.42 6.45 18.86
C SER A 223 8.81 5.80 18.79
N ALA A 224 8.85 4.47 18.65
CA ALA A 224 10.09 3.72 18.59
C ALA A 224 10.90 3.98 17.31
N ILE A 225 10.25 4.28 16.19
CA ILE A 225 10.92 4.60 14.93
C ILE A 225 11.44 6.04 14.95
N ARG A 226 10.67 7.00 15.47
CA ARG A 226 11.15 8.40 15.64
C ARG A 226 12.47 8.44 16.42
N ALA A 227 12.56 7.71 17.53
CA ALA A 227 13.80 7.60 18.30
C ALA A 227 14.97 7.00 17.50
N ARG A 228 14.71 6.05 16.59
CA ARG A 228 15.74 5.47 15.71
C ARG A 228 16.18 6.43 14.61
N VAL A 229 15.25 7.22 14.06
CA VAL A 229 15.54 8.26 13.08
C VAL A 229 16.42 9.34 13.71
N GLU A 230 16.08 9.78 14.93
CA GLU A 230 16.88 10.72 15.71
C GLU A 230 18.28 10.18 16.00
N ALA A 231 18.37 8.94 16.49
CA ALA A 231 19.65 8.28 16.75
C ALA A 231 20.52 8.08 15.48
N ALA A 232 19.90 8.09 14.30
CA ALA A 232 20.59 8.09 13.01
C ALA A 232 20.99 9.50 12.53
N GLY A 233 20.79 10.54 13.35
CA GLY A 233 21.15 11.92 13.04
C GLY A 233 20.21 12.60 12.04
N ARG A 234 18.97 12.13 11.92
CA ARG A 234 17.95 12.66 11.00
C ARG A 234 16.81 13.30 11.76
N ASP A 235 16.12 14.24 11.13
CA ASP A 235 14.92 14.88 11.70
C ASP A 235 13.75 13.87 11.79
N PRO A 236 13.26 13.52 12.99
CA PRO A 236 12.10 12.66 13.16
C PRO A 236 10.80 13.31 12.69
N GLY A 237 10.73 14.65 12.60
CA GLY A 237 9.59 15.40 12.09
C GLY A 237 9.39 15.23 10.57
N ALA A 238 10.49 15.07 9.83
CA ALA A 238 10.48 14.84 8.38
C ALA A 238 10.23 13.37 7.99
N PHE A 239 10.21 12.43 8.95
CA PHE A 239 9.98 11.01 8.67
C PHE A 239 8.50 10.66 8.69
N GLY A 240 8.00 10.14 7.57
CA GLY A 240 6.59 9.82 7.40
C GLY A 240 6.18 8.46 7.95
N PHE A 241 4.91 8.38 8.38
CA PHE A 241 4.27 7.15 8.84
C PHE A 241 2.98 6.92 8.07
N GLY A 242 2.91 5.79 7.37
CA GLY A 242 1.83 5.46 6.47
C GLY A 242 0.99 4.31 6.97
N VAL A 243 -0.32 4.43 6.78
CA VAL A 243 -1.25 3.33 6.98
C VAL A 243 -2.05 3.11 5.70
N TRP A 244 -2.14 1.87 5.24
CA TRP A 244 -3.16 1.50 4.27
C TRP A 244 -4.40 1.09 5.03
N LEU A 245 -5.53 1.65 4.63
CA LEU A 245 -6.84 1.46 5.24
C LEU A 245 -7.73 0.73 4.21
N PRO A 246 -7.73 -0.61 4.21
CA PRO A 246 -8.75 -1.41 3.55
C PRO A 246 -10.09 -1.13 4.22
N CYS A 247 -11.07 -0.74 3.41
CA CYS A 247 -12.42 -0.45 3.85
C CYS A 247 -13.42 -1.29 3.06
N GLY A 248 -14.52 -1.70 3.68
CA GLY A 248 -15.71 -2.17 2.98
C GLY A 248 -16.84 -1.16 3.18
N LEU A 249 -16.98 -0.22 2.23
CA LEU A 249 -17.84 0.95 2.41
C LEU A 249 -19.23 0.78 1.80
N HIS A 250 -20.26 0.90 2.64
CA HIS A 250 -21.65 0.95 2.20
C HIS A 250 -22.57 1.56 3.27
N GLU A 251 -23.67 2.19 2.86
CA GLU A 251 -24.66 2.77 3.78
C GLU A 251 -25.64 1.69 4.30
N ASP A 252 -25.91 0.69 3.48
CA ASP A 252 -26.75 -0.47 3.83
C ASP A 252 -25.93 -1.57 4.54
N PRO A 253 -26.21 -1.87 5.82
CA PRO A 253 -25.52 -2.92 6.57
C PRO A 253 -25.78 -4.34 6.02
N ASP A 254 -26.88 -4.57 5.30
CA ASP A 254 -27.16 -5.88 4.70
C ASP A 254 -26.23 -6.16 3.51
N VAL A 255 -25.85 -5.12 2.74
CA VAL A 255 -24.84 -5.24 1.69
C VAL A 255 -23.47 -5.55 2.30
N ILE A 256 -23.11 -4.90 3.41
CA ILE A 256 -21.88 -5.22 4.16
C ILE A 256 -21.91 -6.67 4.63
N ALA A 257 -23.03 -7.11 5.22
CA ALA A 257 -23.19 -8.47 5.69
C ALA A 257 -23.07 -9.50 4.57
N ALA A 258 -23.64 -9.23 3.40
CA ALA A 258 -23.52 -10.07 2.21
C ALA A 258 -22.07 -10.11 1.69
N ALA A 259 -21.39 -8.96 1.66
CA ALA A 259 -20.00 -8.88 1.26
C ALA A 259 -19.09 -9.71 2.17
N GLN A 260 -19.26 -9.62 3.49
CA GLN A 260 -18.51 -10.41 4.49
C GLN A 260 -18.70 -11.92 4.35
N GLU A 261 -19.77 -12.36 3.68
CA GLU A 261 -20.02 -13.78 3.40
C GLU A 261 -19.56 -14.22 2.01
N SER A 262 -19.21 -13.27 1.13
CA SER A 262 -18.85 -13.54 -0.26
C SER A 262 -17.52 -14.32 -0.38
N PRO A 263 -17.39 -15.20 -1.39
CA PRO A 263 -16.17 -15.98 -1.59
C PRO A 263 -14.90 -15.12 -1.68
N GLN A 264 -14.97 -13.99 -2.40
CA GLN A 264 -13.84 -13.10 -2.64
C GLN A 264 -13.36 -12.41 -1.36
N ILE A 265 -14.28 -11.95 -0.50
CA ILE A 265 -13.93 -11.36 0.79
C ILE A 265 -13.46 -12.42 1.79
N LYS A 266 -14.03 -13.62 1.77
CA LYS A 266 -13.53 -14.74 2.59
C LYS A 266 -12.11 -15.12 2.18
N TRP A 267 -11.84 -15.20 0.88
CA TRP A 267 -10.48 -15.41 0.37
C TRP A 267 -9.55 -14.29 0.83
N TYR A 268 -10.05 -13.05 0.81
CA TYR A 268 -9.29 -11.90 1.28
C TYR A 268 -8.88 -12.02 2.74
N SER A 269 -9.86 -12.36 3.56
CA SER A 269 -9.70 -12.43 5.00
C SER A 269 -8.83 -13.62 5.39
N ALA A 270 -8.98 -14.76 4.71
CA ALA A 270 -8.13 -15.93 4.90
C ALA A 270 -6.67 -15.62 4.61
N SER A 271 -6.36 -15.06 3.44
CA SER A 271 -4.98 -14.95 2.95
C SER A 271 -4.25 -13.70 3.42
N TYR A 272 -4.95 -12.57 3.54
CA TYR A 272 -4.36 -11.27 3.84
C TYR A 272 -4.94 -10.63 5.09
N GLY A 273 -6.03 -11.14 5.67
CA GLY A 273 -6.61 -10.61 6.91
C GLY A 273 -5.58 -10.45 8.03
N ARG A 274 -4.65 -11.40 8.16
CA ARG A 274 -3.37 -11.23 8.88
C ARG A 274 -2.22 -11.74 8.02
N MET A 275 -1.18 -10.93 7.83
CA MET A 275 -0.02 -11.37 7.04
C MET A 275 0.70 -12.54 7.71
N ASN A 276 0.80 -12.51 9.04
CA ASN A 276 1.25 -13.62 9.86
C ASN A 276 0.01 -14.32 10.46
N GLN A 277 -0.31 -15.52 9.95
CA GLN A 277 -1.56 -16.19 10.29
C GLN A 277 -1.65 -16.65 11.74
N ASP A 278 -0.52 -16.76 12.43
CA ASP A 278 -0.47 -17.05 13.85
C ASP A 278 -1.10 -15.95 14.72
N GLU A 279 -1.21 -14.72 14.20
CA GLU A 279 -1.78 -13.58 14.91
C GLU A 279 -3.28 -13.71 15.15
N TRP A 280 -4.00 -14.53 14.36
CA TRP A 280 -5.41 -14.83 14.61
C TRP A 280 -5.66 -15.37 16.02
N ARG A 281 -4.70 -16.11 16.60
CA ARG A 281 -4.83 -16.67 17.95
C ARG A 281 -4.90 -15.59 19.04
N ASN A 282 -4.31 -14.42 18.81
CA ASN A 282 -4.40 -13.30 19.75
C ASN A 282 -5.83 -12.73 19.84
N GLU A 283 -6.65 -13.06 18.86
CA GLU A 283 -8.04 -12.61 18.73
C GLU A 283 -9.05 -13.74 18.96
N GLY A 284 -8.59 -14.88 19.49
CA GLY A 284 -9.42 -16.05 19.76
C GLY A 284 -9.80 -16.87 18.52
N LEU A 285 -9.18 -16.60 17.37
CA LEU A 285 -9.48 -17.25 16.10
C LEU A 285 -8.36 -18.22 15.69
N GLN A 286 -8.75 -19.29 15.01
CA GLN A 286 -7.80 -20.24 14.43
C GLN A 286 -7.68 -20.00 12.93
N SER A 287 -6.46 -19.79 12.45
CA SER A 287 -6.14 -19.68 11.01
C SER A 287 -6.65 -20.88 10.20
N VAL A 288 -7.14 -20.61 9.00
CA VAL A 288 -7.46 -21.63 7.97
C VAL A 288 -6.23 -22.15 7.25
N PHE A 289 -5.10 -21.44 7.33
CA PHE A 289 -3.79 -21.89 6.88
C PHE A 289 -2.97 -22.53 8.02
N PRO A 290 -1.97 -23.38 7.70
CA PRO A 290 -1.11 -24.02 8.69
C PRO A 290 -0.39 -23.04 9.63
N ALA A 291 0.00 -23.52 10.81
CA ALA A 291 0.79 -22.73 11.76
C ALA A 291 2.08 -22.20 11.13
N GLY A 292 2.41 -20.95 11.42
CA GLY A 292 3.60 -20.28 10.87
C GLY A 292 3.49 -19.86 9.39
N TRP A 293 2.33 -20.07 8.74
CA TRP A 293 2.11 -19.58 7.38
C TRP A 293 2.12 -18.05 7.35
N HIS A 294 2.87 -17.49 6.40
CA HIS A 294 2.99 -16.05 6.21
C HIS A 294 2.70 -15.67 4.76
N TYR A 295 1.78 -14.72 4.56
CA TYR A 295 1.29 -14.27 3.25
C TYR A 295 2.42 -14.02 2.24
N SER A 296 3.37 -13.15 2.59
CA SER A 296 4.47 -12.80 1.68
C SER A 296 5.46 -13.94 1.39
N ASN A 297 5.51 -15.00 2.20
CA ASN A 297 6.53 -16.06 2.08
C ASN A 297 5.99 -17.36 1.47
N ASP A 298 4.75 -17.68 1.80
CA ASP A 298 4.13 -18.99 1.57
C ASP A 298 3.03 -18.94 0.53
N TYR A 299 2.42 -17.78 0.28
CA TYR A 299 1.35 -17.68 -0.70
C TYR A 299 1.88 -17.90 -2.14
N MET A 300 1.27 -18.86 -2.84
CA MET A 300 1.64 -19.27 -4.20
C MET A 300 0.36 -19.55 -5.03
N PRO A 301 -0.28 -18.53 -5.64
CA PRO A 301 -1.57 -18.66 -6.30
C PRO A 301 -1.61 -19.74 -7.40
N PHE A 302 -0.53 -19.88 -8.17
CA PHE A 302 -0.45 -20.84 -9.29
C PHE A 302 -0.22 -22.29 -8.88
N LYS A 303 0.00 -22.55 -7.59
CA LYS A 303 0.14 -23.91 -7.05
C LYS A 303 -1.12 -24.39 -6.36
N MET A 304 -2.19 -23.62 -6.44
CA MET A 304 -3.45 -23.92 -5.80
C MET A 304 -4.56 -23.93 -6.86
N THR A 305 -5.38 -24.96 -6.82
CA THR A 305 -6.56 -25.10 -7.65
C THR A 305 -7.72 -24.25 -7.11
N ALA A 306 -8.71 -23.95 -7.96
CA ALA A 306 -9.93 -23.29 -7.53
C ALA A 306 -10.66 -24.08 -6.42
N ALA A 307 -10.72 -25.42 -6.53
CA ALA A 307 -11.36 -26.28 -5.54
C ALA A 307 -10.65 -26.25 -4.17
N GLU A 308 -9.31 -26.19 -4.14
CA GLU A 308 -8.55 -26.00 -2.89
C GLU A 308 -8.84 -24.63 -2.28
N ALA A 309 -8.94 -23.59 -3.10
CA ALA A 309 -9.31 -22.24 -2.66
C ALA A 309 -10.73 -22.18 -2.07
N GLU A 310 -11.69 -22.83 -2.73
CA GLU A 310 -13.07 -22.98 -2.26
C GLU A 310 -13.15 -23.75 -0.94
N ALA A 311 -12.32 -24.80 -0.79
CA ALA A 311 -12.23 -25.54 0.47
C ALA A 311 -11.72 -24.65 1.62
N VAL A 312 -10.70 -23.83 1.38
CA VAL A 312 -10.22 -22.84 2.35
C VAL A 312 -11.36 -21.88 2.74
N VAL A 313 -12.03 -21.30 1.74
CA VAL A 313 -13.08 -20.28 1.93
C VAL A 313 -14.30 -20.80 2.69
N ARG A 314 -14.68 -22.06 2.47
CA ARG A 314 -15.78 -22.71 3.20
C ARG A 314 -15.53 -22.71 4.72
N ASP A 315 -14.27 -22.83 5.12
CA ASP A 315 -13.89 -22.98 6.52
C ASP A 315 -13.50 -21.62 7.15
N VAL A 316 -13.59 -20.51 6.41
CA VAL A 316 -13.37 -19.15 6.92
C VAL A 316 -14.57 -18.68 7.74
N PRO A 317 -14.40 -18.44 9.06
CA PRO A 317 -15.46 -17.87 9.87
C PRO A 317 -15.71 -16.41 9.48
N ARG A 318 -16.98 -15.99 9.53
CA ARG A 318 -17.38 -14.59 9.29
C ARG A 318 -16.57 -13.59 10.14
N GLU A 319 -16.24 -13.96 11.36
CA GLU A 319 -15.48 -13.10 12.28
C GLU A 319 -14.11 -12.70 11.73
N MET A 320 -13.43 -13.58 10.97
CA MET A 320 -12.20 -13.19 10.26
C MET A 320 -12.47 -12.09 9.25
N CYS A 321 -13.59 -12.15 8.53
CA CYS A 321 -13.96 -11.15 7.55
C CYS A 321 -14.24 -9.79 8.19
N VAL A 322 -14.98 -9.79 9.30
CA VAL A 322 -15.26 -8.59 10.10
C VAL A 322 -13.96 -7.93 10.59
N LYS A 323 -12.95 -8.72 11.00
CA LYS A 323 -11.68 -8.22 11.56
C LYS A 323 -10.57 -7.95 10.54
N SER A 324 -10.83 -8.13 9.24
CA SER A 324 -9.82 -8.01 8.17
C SER A 324 -9.79 -6.64 7.47
N ALA A 325 -10.79 -5.80 7.70
CA ALA A 325 -10.93 -4.47 7.11
C ALA A 325 -11.77 -3.57 8.01
N THR A 326 -11.78 -2.27 7.71
CA THR A 326 -12.73 -1.32 8.30
C THR A 326 -14.07 -1.43 7.58
N TRP A 327 -15.14 -1.77 8.27
CA TRP A 327 -16.47 -1.93 7.67
C TRP A 327 -17.42 -0.84 8.14
N GLY A 328 -18.25 -0.32 7.22
CA GLY A 328 -19.29 0.64 7.58
C GLY A 328 -19.50 1.73 6.54
N THR A 329 -20.06 2.83 7.00
CA THR A 329 -20.26 4.06 6.26
C THR A 329 -18.93 4.84 6.07
N PRO A 330 -18.87 5.78 5.12
CA PRO A 330 -17.76 6.72 5.04
C PRO A 330 -17.48 7.46 6.35
N GLU A 331 -18.51 7.85 7.10
CA GLU A 331 -18.35 8.53 8.40
C GLU A 331 -17.63 7.66 9.43
N GLU A 332 -17.95 6.36 9.50
CA GLU A 332 -17.28 5.42 10.41
C GLU A 332 -15.83 5.19 10.01
N ALA A 333 -15.53 5.07 8.71
CA ALA A 333 -14.17 4.96 8.22
C ALA A 333 -13.34 6.24 8.50
N VAL A 334 -13.96 7.42 8.46
CA VAL A 334 -13.32 8.68 8.86
C VAL A 334 -12.94 8.67 10.34
N LYS A 335 -13.82 8.18 11.22
CA LYS A 335 -13.52 8.05 12.66
C LYS A 335 -12.29 7.19 12.87
N VAL A 336 -12.25 6.01 12.25
CA VAL A 336 -11.08 5.12 12.31
C VAL A 336 -9.83 5.83 11.78
N GLY A 337 -9.86 6.36 10.56
CA GLY A 337 -8.69 7.03 9.97
C GLY A 337 -8.16 8.19 10.81
N ARG A 338 -9.04 8.98 11.46
CA ARG A 338 -8.65 10.07 12.36
C ARG A 338 -7.93 9.57 13.62
N GLU A 339 -8.27 8.42 14.15
CA GLU A 339 -7.53 7.81 15.26
C GLU A 339 -6.09 7.47 14.82
N TRP A 340 -5.91 6.91 13.62
CA TRP A 340 -4.58 6.63 13.07
C TRP A 340 -3.74 7.90 12.84
N ILE A 341 -4.38 8.96 12.32
CA ILE A 341 -3.74 10.28 12.16
C ILE A 341 -3.32 10.83 13.52
N ALA A 342 -4.20 10.80 14.53
CA ALA A 342 -3.87 11.23 15.89
C ALA A 342 -2.73 10.41 16.52
N ALA A 343 -2.62 9.13 16.17
CA ALA A 343 -1.54 8.24 16.61
C ALA A 343 -0.20 8.49 15.86
N GLY A 344 -0.18 9.37 14.86
CA GLY A 344 1.04 9.80 14.18
C GLY A 344 1.11 9.48 12.69
N ALA A 345 0.05 8.95 12.08
CA ALA A 345 0.02 8.72 10.63
C ALA A 345 0.06 10.05 9.87
N THR A 346 1.01 10.17 8.94
CA THR A 346 1.16 11.30 8.03
C THR A 346 0.70 10.96 6.60
N PHE A 347 0.40 9.68 6.35
CA PHE A 347 -0.14 9.18 5.09
C PHE A 347 -1.25 8.15 5.36
N VAL A 348 -2.36 8.26 4.64
CA VAL A 348 -3.46 7.28 4.62
C VAL A 348 -3.75 6.87 3.18
N GLY A 349 -3.52 5.59 2.87
CA GLY A 349 -3.90 4.99 1.59
C GLY A 349 -5.28 4.35 1.71
N LEU A 350 -6.25 4.86 0.96
CA LEU A 350 -7.62 4.36 0.96
C LEU A 350 -7.79 3.27 -0.11
N LEU A 351 -8.21 2.08 0.34
CA LEU A 351 -8.48 0.92 -0.52
C LEU A 351 -9.86 0.37 -0.18
N ASP A 352 -10.86 0.61 -1.02
CA ASP A 352 -12.16 -0.05 -0.84
C ASP A 352 -12.13 -1.45 -1.43
N ILE A 353 -12.49 -2.45 -0.62
CA ILE A 353 -12.55 -3.86 -1.01
C ILE A 353 -13.95 -4.28 -1.47
N MET A 354 -14.96 -3.41 -1.44
CA MET A 354 -16.31 -3.71 -1.97
C MET A 354 -16.39 -4.10 -3.44
N PRO A 355 -15.52 -3.60 -4.33
CA PRO A 355 -15.46 -4.10 -5.70
C PRO A 355 -15.12 -5.60 -5.80
N LEU A 356 -14.53 -6.23 -4.76
CA LEU A 356 -14.35 -7.69 -4.74
C LEU A 356 -15.67 -8.46 -4.68
N HIS A 357 -16.70 -7.87 -4.05
CA HIS A 357 -18.03 -8.44 -3.94
C HIS A 357 -18.97 -7.94 -5.04
N THR A 358 -18.96 -6.62 -5.28
CA THR A 358 -19.88 -5.93 -6.19
C THR A 358 -19.42 -5.94 -7.65
N GLY A 359 -18.18 -6.35 -7.91
CA GLY A 359 -17.60 -6.37 -9.25
C GLY A 359 -17.33 -4.96 -9.80
N ALA A 360 -17.06 -4.89 -11.11
CA ALA A 360 -16.72 -3.64 -11.79
C ALA A 360 -17.87 -2.62 -11.77
N GLU A 361 -19.12 -3.07 -11.74
CA GLU A 361 -20.30 -2.19 -11.68
C GLU A 361 -20.38 -1.39 -10.38
N GLY A 362 -19.86 -1.93 -9.27
CA GLY A 362 -19.80 -1.24 -7.98
C GLY A 362 -18.64 -0.26 -7.84
N PHE A 363 -17.68 -0.28 -8.77
CA PHE A 363 -16.46 0.54 -8.68
C PHE A 363 -16.75 2.06 -8.63
N PRO A 364 -17.64 2.65 -9.46
CA PRO A 364 -17.94 4.08 -9.39
C PRO A 364 -18.47 4.53 -8.02
N SER A 365 -19.38 3.75 -7.41
CA SER A 365 -19.93 4.06 -6.08
C SER A 365 -18.88 3.93 -4.99
N SER A 366 -17.99 2.95 -5.12
CA SER A 366 -16.83 2.77 -4.25
C SER A 366 -15.90 3.99 -4.28
N VAL A 367 -15.59 4.52 -5.47
CA VAL A 367 -14.79 5.76 -5.60
C VAL A 367 -15.48 6.95 -4.95
N ALA A 368 -16.80 7.12 -5.13
CA ALA A 368 -17.54 8.21 -4.49
C ALA A 368 -17.42 8.16 -2.95
N ARG A 369 -17.58 6.97 -2.35
CA ARG A 369 -17.43 6.77 -0.91
C ARG A 369 -15.99 7.02 -0.43
N LEU A 370 -14.98 6.61 -1.21
CA LEU A 370 -13.58 6.92 -0.88
C LEU A 370 -13.30 8.42 -0.89
N LEU A 371 -13.92 9.19 -1.79
CA LEU A 371 -13.82 10.65 -1.81
C LEU A 371 -14.49 11.30 -0.59
N GLU A 372 -15.62 10.76 -0.12
CA GLU A 372 -16.24 11.20 1.13
C GLU A 372 -15.33 10.94 2.34
N VAL A 373 -14.70 9.76 2.39
CA VAL A 373 -13.72 9.46 3.44
C VAL A 373 -12.54 10.42 3.36
N ALA A 374 -11.96 10.62 2.17
CA ALA A 374 -10.85 11.55 1.97
C ALA A 374 -11.20 12.97 2.44
N ALA A 375 -12.39 13.47 2.09
CA ALA A 375 -12.88 14.77 2.53
C ALA A 375 -13.01 14.86 4.07
N GLY A 376 -13.57 13.82 4.70
CA GLY A 376 -13.69 13.77 6.16
C GLY A 376 -12.35 13.69 6.89
N LEU A 377 -11.33 13.04 6.31
CA LEU A 377 -9.97 13.01 6.86
C LEU A 377 -9.22 14.34 6.70
N LYS A 378 -9.54 15.10 5.64
CA LYS A 378 -8.96 16.43 5.39
C LYS A 378 -9.64 17.56 6.16
N ALA A 379 -10.90 17.39 6.58
CA ALA A 379 -11.64 18.42 7.31
C ALA A 379 -11.00 18.73 8.67
N ASP A 380 -10.61 20.00 8.89
CA ASP A 380 -10.08 20.47 10.16
C ASP A 380 -11.10 20.27 11.30
N ASN A 381 -10.65 19.83 12.47
CA ASN A 381 -11.46 19.71 13.69
C ASN A 381 -11.76 21.09 14.34
N THR A 382 -12.08 22.11 13.56
CA THR A 382 -12.41 23.46 14.08
C THR A 382 -13.87 23.61 14.52
N ASN A 383 -14.73 22.60 14.32
CA ASN A 383 -16.08 22.60 14.87
C ASN A 383 -16.16 21.79 16.18
N HIS A 384 -15.53 22.29 17.24
CA HIS A 384 -16.17 22.14 18.55
C HIS A 384 -17.25 23.23 18.63
N PRO A 385 -18.55 22.89 18.78
CA PRO A 385 -19.49 23.88 19.24
C PRO A 385 -19.00 24.32 20.62
N THR A 386 -18.64 25.60 20.73
CA THR A 386 -18.58 26.27 22.00
C THR A 386 -19.94 26.06 22.65
N GLU A 387 -19.98 25.28 23.73
CA GLU A 387 -21.12 25.30 24.64
C GLU A 387 -21.25 26.76 25.12
N GLU A 388 -22.24 27.46 24.56
CA GLU A 388 -22.69 28.74 25.08
C GLU A 388 -23.40 28.51 26.42
N ASN A 389 -22.75 29.01 27.47
CA ASN A 389 -23.22 29.33 28.83
C ASN A 389 -23.52 28.20 29.82
#